data_AF-A0A919TQ09-F1
#
_entry.id   AF-A0A919TQ09-F1
#
_cell.length_a   1.000
_cell.length_b   1.000
_cell.length_c   1.000
_cell.angle_alpha   90.00
_cell.angle_beta   90.00
_cell.angle_gamma   90.00
#
_symmetry.space_group_name_H-M   'P 1'
#
loop_
_entity.id
_entity.type
_entity.pdbx_description
1 polymer ?
#
loop_
_entity_poly.entity_id
_entity_poly.type
_entity_poly.pdbx_seq_one_letter_code
_entity_poly.pdbx_strand_id
1 'polypeptide(L)'
;MPLDPLGRAFIGCFPRMTEDDAWEAGRGVWKMNREKASRQRFALIVGEGVVRAVAEITGYTEHTTATGVRGALEGQPLLAGHPVREAYLGQSDPVANGSQNPVGYCDLPEEQSYLMRPCACGCGEDTDRDFLPGHDVRAIQQRVRDHFDGSPLKLIQFIDQHAPAA
;
A
#
# COMPACT_ATOMS: atom_id res chain seq x y z
N MET A 1 -5.35 -25.09 16.96
CA MET A 1 -4.68 -23.84 16.53
C MET A 1 -5.72 -23.01 15.81
N PRO A 2 -5.84 -21.69 16.05
CA PRO A 2 -6.74 -20.88 15.24
C PRO A 2 -6.26 -20.95 13.78
N LEU A 3 -7.16 -21.17 12.83
CA LEU A 3 -6.83 -21.12 11.40
C LEU A 3 -6.15 -19.78 11.12
N ASP A 4 -4.96 -19.79 10.54
CA ASP A 4 -4.34 -18.57 10.03
C ASP A 4 -5.27 -17.95 8.98
N PRO A 5 -5.74 -16.71 9.15
CA PRO A 5 -6.64 -16.06 8.20
C PRO A 5 -6.06 -15.93 6.79
N LEU A 6 -4.73 -16.05 6.64
CA LEU A 6 -4.03 -16.00 5.34
C LEU A 6 -3.59 -17.37 4.81
N GLY A 7 -3.90 -18.47 5.50
CA GLY A 7 -3.57 -19.82 5.04
C GLY A 7 -2.06 -20.08 4.87
N ARG A 8 -1.20 -19.38 5.60
CA ARG A 8 0.25 -19.43 5.44
C ARG A 8 0.82 -20.79 5.82
N ALA A 9 1.82 -21.20 5.05
CA ALA A 9 2.59 -22.41 5.33
C ALA A 9 3.53 -22.24 6.54
N PHE A 10 3.98 -21.00 6.83
CA PHE A 10 4.95 -20.71 7.90
C PHE A 10 4.65 -19.36 8.58
N ILE A 11 4.94 -19.27 9.89
CA ILE A 11 4.84 -18.05 10.69
C ILE A 11 6.21 -17.83 11.36
N GLY A 12 6.81 -16.65 11.17
CA GLY A 12 8.12 -16.29 11.71
C GLY A 12 9.20 -16.13 10.62
N CYS A 13 10.39 -15.68 11.03
CA CYS A 13 11.53 -15.50 10.14
C CYS A 13 12.68 -16.43 10.55
N PHE A 14 13.33 -17.07 9.57
CA PHE A 14 14.50 -17.92 9.79
C PHE A 14 15.61 -17.59 8.78
N PRO A 15 16.90 -17.76 9.12
CA PRO A 15 18.02 -17.29 8.29
C PRO A 15 18.14 -17.86 6.87
N ARG A 16 17.40 -18.93 6.54
CA ARG A 16 17.44 -19.59 5.22
C ARG A 16 16.14 -19.43 4.42
N MET A 17 15.22 -18.56 4.85
CA MET A 17 14.02 -18.26 4.07
C MET A 17 14.38 -17.53 2.77
N THR A 18 13.64 -17.85 1.71
CA THR A 18 13.66 -17.05 0.49
C THR A 18 12.91 -15.72 0.70
N GLU A 19 13.09 -14.75 -0.19
CA GLU A 19 12.36 -13.48 -0.14
C GLU A 19 10.84 -13.69 -0.22
N ASP A 20 10.41 -14.64 -1.06
CA ASP A 20 9.01 -15.06 -1.15
C ASP A 20 8.50 -15.68 0.16
N ASP A 21 9.29 -16.55 0.80
CA ASP A 21 8.91 -17.14 2.09
C ASP A 21 8.83 -16.08 3.20
N ALA A 22 9.75 -15.12 3.19
CA ALA A 22 9.75 -14.01 4.14
C ALA A 22 8.57 -13.06 3.90
N TRP A 23 8.23 -12.76 2.64
CA TRP A 23 7.03 -12.02 2.28
C TRP A 23 5.77 -12.74 2.72
N GLU A 24 5.64 -14.03 2.39
CA GLU A 24 4.48 -14.82 2.78
C GLU A 24 4.32 -14.87 4.30
N ALA A 25 5.40 -15.09 5.06
CA ALA A 25 5.36 -15.09 6.51
C ALA A 25 5.02 -13.69 7.09
N GLY A 26 5.55 -12.62 6.48
CA GLY A 26 5.51 -11.25 7.01
C GLY A 26 4.30 -10.41 6.58
N ARG A 27 3.67 -10.69 5.43
CA ARG A 27 2.73 -9.78 4.74
C ARG A 27 1.47 -9.38 5.49
N GLY A 28 1.09 -10.03 6.61
CA GLY A 28 -0.15 -9.63 7.26
C GLY A 28 -0.64 -10.32 8.52
N VAL A 29 -1.84 -9.91 8.94
CA VAL A 29 -2.53 -10.18 10.22
C VAL A 29 -1.85 -9.47 11.41
N TRP A 30 -1.49 -8.21 11.17
CA TRP A 30 -0.94 -7.31 12.16
C TRP A 30 -1.88 -6.13 12.42
N LYS A 31 -1.71 -5.45 13.56
CA LYS A 31 -2.34 -4.15 13.77
C LYS A 31 -1.65 -3.14 12.85
N MET A 32 -2.34 -2.73 11.81
CA MET A 32 -1.83 -1.78 10.82
C MET A 32 -2.66 -0.50 10.85
N ASN A 33 -2.01 0.64 10.69
CA ASN A 33 -2.72 1.90 10.45
C ASN A 33 -3.05 1.96 8.96
N ARG A 34 -4.35 1.88 8.62
CA ARG A 34 -4.85 1.88 7.25
C ARG A 34 -4.40 3.09 6.45
N GLU A 35 -4.47 4.29 7.01
CA GLU A 35 -4.07 5.52 6.30
C GLU A 35 -2.57 5.55 6.02
N LYS A 36 -1.76 4.97 6.90
CA LYS A 36 -0.31 4.90 6.68
C LYS A 36 0.01 3.82 5.64
N ALA A 37 -0.54 2.62 5.80
CA ALA A 37 -0.31 1.50 4.89
C ALA A 37 -0.75 1.80 3.46
N SER A 38 -1.89 2.49 3.26
CA SER A 38 -2.38 2.86 1.93
C SER A 38 -1.54 3.93 1.22
N ARG A 39 -0.60 4.57 1.92
CA ARG A 39 0.31 5.58 1.36
C ARG A 39 1.68 5.02 1.02
N GLN A 40 2.00 3.81 1.50
CA GLN A 40 3.28 3.18 1.22
C GLN A 40 3.14 2.34 -0.05
N ARG A 41 4.18 2.38 -0.89
CA ARG A 41 4.31 1.63 -2.13
C ARG A 41 5.20 0.41 -1.94
N PHE A 42 6.12 0.44 -0.97
CA PHE A 42 6.97 -0.69 -0.63
C PHE A 42 6.78 -1.15 0.81
N ALA A 43 7.00 -2.44 1.05
CA ALA A 43 7.01 -3.05 2.35
C ALA A 43 8.37 -3.70 2.60
N LEU A 44 8.94 -3.44 3.78
CA LEU A 44 10.13 -4.12 4.27
C LEU A 44 9.73 -5.17 5.29
N ILE A 45 10.09 -6.42 5.02
CA ILE A 45 9.98 -7.51 5.98
C ILE A 45 11.29 -7.61 6.73
N VAL A 46 11.23 -7.42 8.04
CA VAL A 46 12.38 -7.42 8.93
C VAL A 46 12.33 -8.68 9.81
N GLY A 47 13.45 -9.40 9.84
CA GLY A 47 13.66 -10.53 10.73
C GLY A 47 15.01 -10.42 11.41
N GLU A 48 15.03 -10.52 12.74
CA GLU A 48 16.25 -10.38 13.56
C GLU A 48 16.97 -9.03 13.36
N GLY A 49 16.23 -7.96 13.09
CA GLY A 49 16.78 -6.63 12.86
C GLY A 49 17.43 -6.44 11.49
N VAL A 50 17.22 -7.38 10.57
CA VAL A 50 17.71 -7.32 9.18
C VAL A 50 16.54 -7.43 8.21
N VAL A 51 16.56 -6.64 7.14
CA VAL A 51 15.56 -6.72 6.06
C VAL A 51 15.78 -8.02 5.28
N ARG A 52 14.75 -8.87 5.24
CA ARG A 52 14.75 -10.18 4.60
C ARG A 52 13.97 -10.24 3.30
N ALA A 53 13.01 -9.33 3.11
CA ALA A 53 12.32 -9.16 1.85
C ALA A 53 11.90 -7.70 1.67
N VAL A 54 11.87 -7.28 0.41
CA VAL A 54 11.35 -5.99 -0.03
C VAL A 54 10.27 -6.29 -1.07
N ALA A 55 9.06 -5.80 -0.84
CA ALA A 55 7.93 -6.08 -1.72
C ALA A 55 7.23 -4.79 -2.16
N GLU A 56 6.65 -4.80 -3.36
CA GLU A 56 5.73 -3.75 -3.81
C GLU A 56 4.33 -4.07 -3.30
N ILE A 57 3.68 -3.08 -2.69
CA ILE A 57 2.32 -3.17 -2.19
C ILE A 57 1.38 -2.81 -3.34
N THR A 58 0.54 -3.76 -3.72
CA THR A 58 -0.52 -3.57 -4.73
C THR A 58 -1.90 -3.38 -4.09
N GLY A 59 -2.05 -3.71 -2.81
CA GLY A 59 -3.32 -3.64 -2.12
C GLY A 59 -3.22 -3.86 -0.61
N TYR A 60 -4.35 -3.70 0.05
CA TYR A 60 -4.48 -3.89 1.49
C TYR A 60 -5.86 -4.47 1.81
N THR A 61 -5.87 -5.58 2.55
CA THR A 61 -7.08 -6.30 2.94
C THR A 61 -7.20 -6.36 4.46
N GLU A 62 -8.41 -6.14 4.96
CA GLU A 62 -8.71 -6.20 6.39
C GLU A 62 -9.34 -7.53 6.77
N HIS A 63 -8.87 -8.10 7.87
CA HIS A 63 -9.37 -9.33 8.45
C HIS A 63 -9.90 -9.05 9.85
N THR A 64 -11.18 -9.37 10.08
CA THR A 64 -11.77 -9.34 11.41
C THR A 64 -11.32 -10.57 12.19
N THR A 65 -10.53 -10.37 13.24
CA THR A 65 -10.10 -11.44 14.16
C THR A 65 -10.84 -11.34 15.49
N ALA A 66 -10.77 -12.41 16.30
CA ALA A 66 -11.32 -12.41 17.67
C ALA A 66 -10.72 -11.29 18.57
N THR A 67 -9.59 -10.70 18.16
CA THR A 67 -8.88 -9.64 18.88
C THR A 67 -9.02 -8.24 18.25
N GLY A 68 -9.90 -8.10 17.25
CA GLY A 68 -10.12 -6.86 16.49
C GLY A 68 -9.72 -6.96 15.01
N VAL A 69 -9.81 -5.83 14.31
CA VAL A 69 -9.45 -5.71 12.89
C VAL A 69 -7.93 -5.75 12.74
N ARG A 70 -7.45 -6.56 11.81
CA ARG A 70 -6.03 -6.68 11.44
C ARG A 70 -5.87 -6.52 9.94
N GLY A 71 -4.77 -5.92 9.52
CA GLY A 71 -4.45 -5.69 8.12
C GLY A 71 -3.54 -6.76 7.54
N ALA A 72 -3.69 -7.02 6.25
CA ALA A 72 -2.76 -7.76 5.42
C ALA A 72 -2.43 -6.95 4.17
N LEU A 73 -1.16 -6.92 3.79
CA LEU A 73 -0.70 -6.33 2.55
C LEU A 73 -0.84 -7.34 1.43
N GLU A 74 -1.29 -6.86 0.29
CA GLU A 74 -1.27 -7.58 -0.97
C GLU A 74 -0.17 -6.99 -1.83
N GLY A 75 0.58 -7.85 -2.51
CA GLY A 75 1.79 -7.43 -3.19
C GLY A 75 2.67 -8.62 -3.54
N GLN A 76 3.83 -8.32 -4.12
CA GLN A 76 4.83 -9.30 -4.52
C GLN A 76 6.23 -8.78 -4.17
N PRO A 77 7.17 -9.66 -3.81
CA PRO A 77 8.58 -9.30 -3.67
C PRO A 77 9.11 -8.63 -4.94
N LEU A 78 9.98 -7.65 -4.76
CA LEU A 78 10.65 -6.98 -5.88
C LEU A 78 11.63 -7.94 -6.55
N LEU A 79 11.74 -7.82 -7.88
CA LEU A 79 12.69 -8.59 -8.67
C LEU A 79 14.12 -8.06 -8.50
N ALA A 80 15.10 -8.93 -8.79
CA ALA A 80 16.50 -8.56 -8.79
C ALA A 80 16.82 -7.41 -9.76
N GLY A 81 17.64 -6.46 -9.32
CA GLY A 81 17.96 -5.24 -10.07
C GLY A 81 17.04 -4.05 -9.79
N HIS A 82 16.00 -4.19 -8.95
CA HIS A 82 15.21 -3.04 -8.49
C HIS A 82 16.00 -2.21 -7.46
N PRO A 83 16.17 -0.89 -7.63
CA PRO A 83 17.06 -0.09 -6.78
C PRO A 83 16.65 -0.10 -5.29
N VAL A 84 15.35 -0.11 -4.98
CA VAL A 84 14.84 -0.23 -3.60
C VAL A 84 15.17 -1.59 -2.98
N ARG A 85 15.13 -2.67 -3.77
CA ARG A 85 15.53 -4.00 -3.28
C ARG A 85 17.02 -4.02 -2.97
N GLU A 86 17.86 -3.55 -3.89
CA GLU A 86 19.32 -3.55 -3.72
C GLU A 86 19.78 -2.63 -2.57
N ALA A 87 19.05 -1.53 -2.33
CA ALA A 87 19.35 -0.60 -1.25
C ALA A 87 19.05 -1.17 0.13
N TYR A 88 17.98 -1.96 0.27
CA TYR A 88 17.46 -2.35 1.59
C TYR A 88 17.62 -3.84 1.92
N LEU A 89 17.64 -4.73 0.93
CA LEU A 89 17.76 -6.17 1.19
C LEU A 89 19.06 -6.49 1.93
N GLY A 90 18.97 -7.18 3.06
CA GLY A 90 20.10 -7.53 3.90
C GLY A 90 20.66 -6.40 4.77
N GLN A 91 20.10 -5.19 4.68
CA GLN A 91 20.47 -4.08 5.56
C GLN A 91 19.80 -4.18 6.94
N SER A 92 20.33 -3.47 7.92
CA SER A 92 19.70 -3.32 9.23
C SER A 92 18.35 -2.64 9.12
N ASP A 93 17.42 -2.99 10.01
CA ASP A 93 16.08 -2.41 10.08
C ASP A 93 16.12 -0.87 10.14
N PRO A 94 15.66 -0.16 9.08
CA PRO A 94 15.63 1.30 9.08
C PRO A 94 14.52 1.85 9.99
N VAL A 95 13.61 1.00 10.47
CA VAL A 95 12.41 1.34 11.24
C VAL A 95 12.51 0.82 12.67
N ALA A 96 13.72 0.79 13.26
CA ALA A 96 13.98 0.37 14.63
C ALA A 96 13.25 1.25 15.67
N ASN A 97 11.92 1.11 15.75
CA ASN A 97 11.00 1.87 16.59
C ASN A 97 10.44 1.01 17.74
N GLY A 98 11.03 -0.17 17.97
CA GLY A 98 10.60 -1.12 19.00
C GLY A 98 9.29 -1.85 18.69
N SER A 99 8.74 -1.70 17.48
CA SER A 99 7.58 -2.48 17.03
C SER A 99 7.95 -3.95 16.89
N GLN A 100 7.11 -4.83 17.44
CA GLN A 100 7.21 -6.28 17.21
C GLN A 100 6.56 -6.71 15.87
N ASN A 101 6.13 -5.76 15.05
CA ASN A 101 5.61 -6.07 13.72
C ASN A 101 6.80 -6.43 12.81
N PRO A 102 6.83 -7.63 12.21
CA PRO A 102 7.86 -8.00 11.24
C PRO A 102 7.79 -7.17 9.94
N VAL A 103 6.77 -6.30 9.79
CA VAL A 103 6.70 -5.30 8.73
C VAL A 103 7.06 -3.91 9.25
N GLY A 104 8.10 -3.30 8.68
CA GLY A 104 8.48 -1.92 8.93
C GLY A 104 7.76 -0.96 7.98
N TYR A 105 7.17 0.12 8.52
CA TYR A 105 6.60 1.24 7.74
C TYR A 105 7.40 2.52 8.01
N CYS A 106 8.30 2.86 7.11
CA CYS A 106 9.00 4.14 7.11
C CYS A 106 8.91 4.78 5.74
N ASP A 107 8.88 6.11 5.71
CA ASP A 107 9.04 6.85 4.46
C ASP A 107 10.48 6.62 3.99
N LEU A 108 10.67 5.73 3.03
CA LEU A 108 11.99 5.48 2.45
C LEU A 108 12.33 6.66 1.53
N PRO A 109 13.50 7.29 1.64
CA PRO A 109 13.91 8.36 0.73
C PRO A 109 13.81 7.96 -0.75
N GLU A 110 14.13 6.70 -1.06
CA GLU A 110 14.06 6.11 -2.40
C GLU A 110 12.63 5.84 -2.86
N GLU A 111 11.68 5.73 -1.95
CA GLU A 111 10.26 5.56 -2.26
C GLU A 111 9.63 6.89 -2.73
N GLN A 112 10.21 8.04 -2.37
CA GLN A 112 9.70 9.34 -2.80
C GLN A 112 9.61 9.46 -4.33
N SER A 113 10.62 9.01 -5.08
CA SER A 113 10.57 9.03 -6.55
C SER A 113 9.49 8.13 -7.15
N TYR A 114 9.02 7.13 -6.39
CA TYR A 114 7.96 6.21 -6.78
C TYR A 114 6.57 6.67 -6.27
N LEU A 115 6.50 7.49 -5.22
CA LEU A 115 5.25 8.06 -4.75
C LEU A 115 4.78 9.22 -5.64
N MET A 116 5.72 9.90 -6.30
CA MET A 116 5.41 10.98 -7.24
C MET A 116 4.71 10.42 -8.47
N ARG A 117 3.43 10.78 -8.62
CA ARG A 117 2.57 10.44 -9.75
C ARG A 117 1.91 11.70 -10.29
N PRO A 118 1.58 11.75 -11.59
CA PRO A 118 0.87 12.88 -12.16
C PRO A 118 -0.47 13.08 -11.46
N CYS A 119 -0.79 14.33 -11.13
CA CYS A 119 -2.06 14.67 -10.52
C CYS A 119 -3.23 14.23 -11.41
N ALA A 120 -4.18 13.47 -10.84
CA ALA A 120 -5.34 12.93 -11.56
C ALA A 120 -6.32 13.99 -12.07
N CYS A 121 -6.13 15.27 -11.71
CA CYS A 121 -6.86 16.37 -12.35
C CYS A 121 -6.42 16.65 -13.79
N GLY A 122 -5.25 16.15 -14.22
CA GLY A 122 -4.70 16.36 -15.55
C GLY A 122 -3.87 17.63 -15.71
N CYS A 123 -3.43 18.28 -14.62
CA CYS A 123 -2.61 19.50 -14.69
C CYS A 123 -1.14 19.26 -15.07
N GLY A 124 -0.69 18.00 -15.08
CA GLY A 124 0.69 17.65 -15.42
C GLY A 124 1.73 17.87 -14.31
N GLU A 125 1.30 18.27 -13.11
CA GLU A 125 2.17 18.34 -11.93
C GLU A 125 2.19 16.99 -11.20
N ASP A 126 3.37 16.60 -10.70
CA ASP A 126 3.53 15.38 -9.90
C ASP A 126 3.20 15.64 -8.43
N THR A 127 2.61 14.64 -7.78
CA THR A 127 2.22 14.66 -6.36
C THR A 127 2.35 13.26 -5.75
N ASP A 128 2.58 13.21 -4.46
CA ASP A 128 2.53 12.01 -3.62
C ASP A 128 1.08 11.51 -3.35
N ARG A 129 0.06 12.22 -3.85
CA ARG A 129 -1.38 11.95 -3.65
C ARG A 129 -2.09 11.72 -4.99
N ASP A 130 -3.36 11.32 -4.97
CA ASP A 130 -4.16 11.22 -6.20
C ASP A 130 -4.37 12.62 -6.82
N PHE A 131 -4.58 13.62 -5.95
CA PHE A 131 -4.78 15.02 -6.31
C PHE A 131 -3.90 15.94 -5.47
N LEU A 132 -3.39 16.99 -6.09
CA LEU A 132 -2.87 18.13 -5.36
C LEU A 132 -3.97 18.77 -4.50
N PRO A 133 -3.62 19.47 -3.41
CA PRO A 133 -4.60 20.11 -2.54
C PRO A 133 -5.62 20.96 -3.31
N GLY A 134 -6.91 20.60 -3.22
CA GLY A 134 -8.03 21.30 -3.88
C GLY A 134 -8.20 20.99 -5.38
N HIS A 135 -7.34 20.16 -5.97
CA HIS A 135 -7.46 19.79 -7.39
C HIS A 135 -8.55 18.75 -7.65
N ASP A 136 -8.94 17.97 -6.64
CA ASP A 136 -10.06 17.03 -6.67
C ASP A 136 -11.39 17.74 -6.99
N VAL A 137 -11.76 18.76 -6.21
CA VAL A 137 -12.99 19.54 -6.40
C VAL A 137 -12.95 20.28 -7.72
N ARG A 138 -11.80 20.87 -8.06
CA ARG A 138 -11.61 21.56 -9.34
C ARG A 138 -11.82 20.61 -10.53
N ALA A 139 -11.27 19.40 -10.45
CA ALA A 139 -11.36 18.41 -11.50
C ALA A 139 -12.79 17.88 -11.70
N ILE A 140 -13.53 17.69 -10.61
CA ILE A 140 -14.95 17.30 -10.67
C ILE A 140 -15.78 18.41 -11.29
N GLN A 141 -15.62 19.65 -10.81
CA GLN A 141 -16.34 20.80 -11.36
C GLN A 141 -16.05 21.03 -12.84
N GLN A 142 -14.81 20.82 -13.28
CA GLN A 142 -14.43 20.92 -14.68
C GLN A 142 -15.15 19.88 -15.53
N ARG A 143 -15.16 18.61 -15.11
CA ARG A 143 -15.89 17.54 -15.81
C ARG A 143 -17.40 17.77 -15.85
N VAL A 144 -17.97 18.35 -14.78
CA VAL A 144 -19.37 18.77 -14.76
C VAL A 144 -19.64 19.86 -15.81
N ARG A 145 -18.74 20.83 -15.96
CA ARG A 145 -18.85 21.85 -17.03
C ARG A 145 -18.73 21.24 -18.42
N ASP A 146 -17.72 20.40 -18.64
CA ASP A 146 -17.36 19.90 -19.97
C ASP A 146 -18.32 18.83 -20.48
N HIS A 147 -18.86 17.97 -19.60
CA HIS A 147 -19.66 16.81 -20.00
C HIS A 147 -21.13 16.88 -19.58
N PHE A 148 -21.50 17.80 -18.69
CA PHE A 148 -22.84 17.87 -18.11
C PHE A 148 -23.43 19.29 -18.13
N ASP A 149 -22.94 20.15 -19.03
CA ASP A 149 -23.37 21.55 -19.20
C ASP A 149 -23.31 22.38 -17.90
N GLY A 150 -22.37 22.04 -17.01
CA GLY A 150 -22.26 22.69 -15.70
C GLY A 150 -23.31 22.25 -14.69
N SER A 151 -24.11 21.20 -14.97
CA SER A 151 -25.16 20.70 -14.08
C SER A 151 -24.68 19.50 -13.25
N PRO A 152 -24.49 19.65 -11.91
CA PRO A 152 -24.18 18.52 -11.04
C PRO A 152 -25.32 17.47 -11.02
N LEU A 153 -26.57 17.90 -11.20
CA LEU A 153 -27.72 17.00 -11.22
C LEU A 153 -27.62 15.99 -12.37
N LYS A 154 -27.20 16.43 -13.56
CA LYS A 154 -27.02 15.53 -14.72
C LYS A 154 -25.91 14.51 -14.47
N LEU A 155 -24.83 14.91 -13.80
CA LEU A 155 -23.76 13.98 -13.39
C LEU A 155 -24.30 12.92 -12.42
N ILE A 156 -25.06 13.33 -11.39
CA ILE A 156 -25.63 12.41 -10.41
C ILE A 156 -26.56 11.41 -11.10
N GLN A 157 -27.49 11.90 -11.94
CA GLN A 157 -28.39 11.03 -12.71
C GLN A 157 -27.64 10.05 -13.62
N PHE A 158 -26.55 10.50 -14.24
CA PHE A 158 -25.70 9.63 -15.04
C PHE A 158 -25.06 8.53 -14.20
N ILE A 159 -24.50 8.87 -13.02
CA ILE A 159 -23.93 7.89 -12.10
C ILE A 159 -24.99 6.89 -11.65
N ASP A 160 -26.16 7.36 -11.22
CA ASP A 160 -27.25 6.49 -10.74
C ASP A 160 -27.72 5.51 -11.82
N GLN A 161 -27.66 5.90 -13.10
CA GLN A 161 -28.01 5.04 -14.23
C GLN A 161 -26.93 4.01 -14.60
N HIS A 162 -25.66 4.27 -14.26
CA HIS A 162 -24.52 3.47 -14.74
C HIS A 162 -23.72 2.80 -13.62
N ALA A 163 -24.03 3.09 -12.36
CA ALA A 163 -23.45 2.39 -11.23
C ALA A 163 -23.90 0.92 -11.24
N PRO A 164 -23.01 -0.04 -10.97
CA PRO A 164 -23.42 -1.43 -10.79
C PRO A 164 -24.42 -1.53 -9.62
N ALA A 165 -25.42 -2.40 -9.75
CA ALA A 165 -26.30 -2.72 -8.64
C ALA A 165 -25.43 -3.23 -7.47
N ALA A 166 -25.59 -2.59 -6.31
CA ALA A 166 -24.88 -2.92 -5.08
C ALA A 166 -25.18 -4.35 -4.60
#